data_AF-F9S4C6-F1
#
_entry.id   AF-F9S4C6-F1
#
_cell.length_a   1.000
_cell.length_b   1.000
_cell.length_c   1.000
_cell.angle_alpha   90.00
_cell.angle_beta   90.00
_cell.angle_gamma   90.00
#
_symmetry.space_group_name_H-M   'P 1'
#
loop_
_entity.id
_entity.type
_entity.pdbx_description
1 polymer ?
#
loop_
_entity_poly.entity_id
_entity_poly.type
_entity_poly.pdbx_seq_one_letter_code
_entity_poly.pdbx_strand_id
1 'polypeptide(L)'
;MSEFFKRTEFNLASVVATNKLNQTRNIGIKNGVTGLKRGLVVIIKSTGIEPWDGTATGKLAITTQAQQDGHSSVPCLVTGGYLATQVFVGNAPINEAQKLTLMASILFEGQ
;
A
#
# COMPACT_ATOMS: atom_id res chain seq x y z
N MET A 1 25.04 32.55 6.30
CA MET A 1 24.02 31.60 6.79
C MET A 1 23.25 31.11 5.59
N SER A 2 23.37 29.84 5.22
CA SER A 2 22.59 29.24 4.12
C SER A 2 21.42 28.50 4.75
N GLU A 3 20.21 29.03 4.54
CA GLU A 3 18.98 28.38 5.00
C GLU A 3 18.68 27.18 4.11
N PHE A 4 18.91 25.98 4.62
CA PHE A 4 18.42 24.75 4.02
C PHE A 4 16.92 24.59 4.32
N PHE A 5 16.06 25.16 3.47
CA PHE A 5 14.65 24.78 3.45
C PHE A 5 14.48 23.47 2.68
N LYS A 6 14.57 22.35 3.37
CA LYS A 6 14.10 21.06 2.85
C LYS A 6 12.57 21.04 2.98
N ARG A 7 11.85 21.55 1.97
CA ARG A 7 10.41 21.32 1.83
C ARG A 7 10.22 19.82 1.61
N THR A 8 9.94 19.09 2.69
CA THR A 8 9.35 17.76 2.57
C THR A 8 7.94 17.98 2.04
N GLU A 9 7.72 17.74 0.75
CA GLU A 9 6.38 17.61 0.22
C GLU A 9 5.67 16.56 1.07
N PHE A 10 4.63 17.00 1.78
CA PHE A 10 3.66 16.10 2.40
C PHE A 10 2.93 15.43 1.24
N ASN A 11 3.55 14.39 0.68
CA ASN A 11 2.95 13.59 -0.37
C ASN A 11 1.77 12.88 0.30
N LEU A 12 0.56 13.42 0.06
CA LEU A 12 -0.70 13.04 0.71
C LEU A 12 -0.76 11.54 0.89
N ALA A 13 -0.83 11.10 2.15
CA ALA A 13 -0.84 9.70 2.55
C ALA A 13 -1.74 8.90 1.60
N SER A 14 -1.29 7.74 1.11
CA SER A 14 -2.16 6.83 0.34
C SER A 14 -3.38 6.39 1.15
N VAL A 15 -3.37 6.67 2.46
CA VAL A 15 -4.44 6.45 3.43
C VAL A 15 -5.28 7.72 3.57
N VAL A 16 -6.59 7.58 3.38
CA VAL A 16 -7.57 8.66 3.51
C VAL A 16 -8.62 8.31 4.56
N ALA A 17 -9.28 9.33 5.12
CA ALA A 17 -10.35 9.10 6.07
C ALA A 17 -11.52 8.39 5.38
N THR A 18 -12.07 7.36 6.04
CA THR A 18 -13.33 6.74 5.64
C THR A 18 -14.24 6.61 6.85
N ASN A 19 -15.48 6.18 6.63
CA ASN A 19 -16.39 5.76 7.70
C ASN A 19 -15.94 4.46 8.41
N LYS A 20 -14.80 3.88 8.03
CA LYS A 20 -14.19 2.69 8.64
C LYS A 20 -12.85 3.05 9.27
N LEU A 21 -12.48 2.33 10.33
CA LEU A 21 -11.22 2.54 11.02
C LEU A 21 -10.05 2.12 10.13
N ASN A 22 -9.14 3.06 9.87
CA ASN A 22 -7.89 2.77 9.17
C ASN A 22 -6.98 1.93 10.09
N GLN A 23 -6.62 0.73 9.64
CA GLN A 23 -5.64 -0.13 10.31
C GLN A 23 -4.41 -0.30 9.46
N THR A 24 -3.27 0.13 10.01
CA THR A 24 -1.94 -0.11 9.42
C THR A 24 -1.22 -1.14 10.28
N ARG A 25 -0.55 -2.10 9.63
CA ARG A 25 0.29 -3.11 10.30
C ARG A 25 1.63 -3.20 9.60
N ASN A 26 2.71 -3.38 10.36
CA ASN A 26 3.99 -3.80 9.79
C ASN A 26 3.90 -5.28 9.44
N ILE A 27 4.11 -5.62 8.17
CA ILE A 27 4.03 -6.99 7.68
C ILE A 27 5.39 -7.40 7.09
N GLY A 28 5.82 -8.62 7.41
CA GLY A 28 7.06 -9.19 6.89
C GLY A 28 7.03 -9.34 5.37
N ILE A 29 8.13 -9.00 4.71
CA ILE A 29 8.34 -9.11 3.27
C ILE A 29 8.78 -10.54 2.97
N LYS A 30 8.18 -11.17 1.96
CA LYS A 30 8.58 -12.51 1.53
C LYS A 30 10.04 -12.50 1.05
N ASN A 31 10.82 -13.53 1.40
CA ASN A 31 12.21 -13.66 0.94
C ASN A 31 12.31 -13.55 -0.59
N GLY A 32 13.27 -12.74 -1.06
CA GLY A 32 13.50 -12.47 -2.47
C GLY A 32 12.65 -11.33 -3.06
N VAL A 33 11.66 -10.81 -2.33
CA VAL A 33 10.91 -9.61 -2.73
C VAL A 33 11.70 -8.37 -2.34
N THR A 34 11.94 -7.49 -3.31
CA THR A 34 12.62 -6.21 -3.13
C THR A 34 11.90 -5.10 -3.88
N GLY A 35 12.21 -3.85 -3.55
CA GLY A 35 11.73 -2.69 -4.31
C GLY A 35 10.24 -2.39 -4.16
N LEU A 36 9.62 -2.76 -3.03
CA LEU A 36 8.23 -2.39 -2.77
C LEU A 36 8.10 -0.87 -2.69
N LYS A 37 7.33 -0.28 -3.60
CA LYS A 37 7.02 1.15 -3.62
C LYS A 37 5.89 1.45 -2.64
N ARG A 38 5.75 2.72 -2.25
CA ARG A 38 4.56 3.21 -1.56
C ARG A 38 3.35 3.15 -2.50
N GLY A 39 2.17 2.82 -1.96
CA GLY A 39 0.93 2.72 -2.73
C GLY A 39 0.80 1.42 -3.55
N LEU A 40 1.75 0.50 -3.41
CA LEU A 40 1.71 -0.78 -4.11
C LEU A 40 0.71 -1.71 -3.43
N VAL A 41 -0.17 -2.32 -4.22
CA VAL A 41 -1.04 -3.40 -3.73
C VAL A 41 -0.20 -4.67 -3.58
N VAL A 42 -0.29 -5.26 -2.39
CA VAL A 42 0.37 -6.51 -2.04
C VAL A 42 -0.66 -7.53 -1.59
N ILE A 43 -0.34 -8.81 -1.80
CA ILE A 43 -1.10 -9.93 -1.25
C ILE A 43 -0.39 -10.45 0.00
N ILE A 44 -1.15 -10.66 1.07
CA ILE A 44 -0.63 -11.24 2.32
C ILE A 44 -0.70 -12.77 2.20
N LYS A 45 0.46 -13.42 2.29
CA LYS A 45 0.60 -14.88 2.33
C LYS A 45 1.24 -15.33 3.65
N SER A 46 1.24 -16.63 3.91
CA SER A 46 1.89 -17.22 5.10
C SER A 46 3.40 -16.96 5.15
N THR A 47 4.03 -16.75 3.99
CA THR A 47 5.46 -16.45 3.87
C THR A 47 5.79 -14.95 3.91
N GLY A 48 4.80 -14.10 4.18
CA GLY A 48 4.92 -12.64 4.11
C GLY A 48 4.18 -12.04 2.91
N ILE A 49 4.42 -10.76 2.67
CA ILE A 49 3.81 -10.01 1.55
C ILE A 49 4.62 -10.15 0.27
N GLU A 50 3.92 -10.11 -0.85
CA GLU A 50 4.50 -9.97 -2.19
C GLU A 50 3.60 -9.08 -3.07
N PRO A 51 4.16 -8.46 -4.13
CA PRO A 51 3.36 -7.66 -5.07
C PRO A 51 2.18 -8.46 -5.59
N TRP A 52 0.99 -7.86 -5.56
CA TRP A 52 -0.19 -8.49 -6.13
C TRP A 52 -0.17 -8.39 -7.66
N ASP A 53 -0.59 -9.45 -8.35
CA ASP A 53 -0.65 -9.52 -9.81
C ASP A 53 -1.92 -8.90 -10.41
N GLY A 54 -2.87 -8.49 -9.57
CA GLY A 54 -4.15 -7.91 -10.00
C GLY A 54 -5.29 -8.93 -10.17
N THR A 55 -5.03 -10.22 -9.95
CA THR A 55 -6.00 -11.31 -10.19
C THR A 55 -6.07 -12.33 -9.06
N ALA A 56 -4.98 -12.55 -8.32
CA ALA A 56 -4.91 -13.55 -7.28
C ALA A 56 -5.87 -13.23 -6.12
N THR A 57 -6.69 -14.20 -5.73
CA THR A 57 -7.61 -14.07 -4.60
C THR A 57 -6.86 -14.24 -3.28
N GLY A 58 -7.17 -13.39 -2.29
CA GLY A 58 -6.60 -13.49 -0.96
C GLY A 58 -6.80 -12.20 -0.17
N LYS A 59 -6.16 -12.12 1.01
CA LYS A 59 -6.17 -10.88 1.79
C LYS A 59 -5.17 -9.90 1.18
N LEU A 60 -5.67 -8.76 0.71
CA LEU A 60 -4.86 -7.69 0.14
C LEU A 60 -4.52 -6.62 1.18
N ALA A 61 -3.44 -5.89 0.92
CA ALA A 61 -3.02 -4.70 1.66
C ALA A 61 -2.35 -3.69 0.72
N ILE A 62 -2.20 -2.44 1.18
CA ILE A 62 -1.55 -1.37 0.42
C ILE A 62 -0.36 -0.87 1.22
N THR A 63 0.83 -0.84 0.62
CA THR A 63 2.02 -0.30 1.29
C THR A 63 1.85 1.19 1.56
N THR A 64 2.08 1.63 2.79
CA THR A 64 2.00 3.06 3.16
C THR A 64 3.33 3.77 3.04
N GLN A 65 4.42 3.01 2.96
CA GLN A 65 5.79 3.48 2.75
C GLN A 65 6.51 2.59 1.73
N ALA A 66 7.58 3.11 1.14
CA ALA A 66 8.48 2.27 0.35
C ALA A 66 9.31 1.36 1.27
N GLN A 67 9.70 0.20 0.78
CA GLN A 67 10.69 -0.64 1.44
C GLN A 67 12.00 0.13 1.57
N GLN A 68 12.55 0.13 2.79
CA GLN A 68 13.86 0.68 3.08
C GLN A 68 14.93 -0.42 3.00
N ASP A 69 16.14 -0.06 2.59
CA ASP A 69 17.25 -1.01 2.50
C ASP A 69 17.54 -1.64 3.87
N GLY A 70 17.66 -2.97 3.88
CA GLY A 70 17.88 -3.74 5.12
C GLY A 70 16.62 -4.02 5.94
N HIS A 71 15.46 -3.48 5.59
CA HIS A 71 14.21 -3.75 6.30
C HIS A 71 13.51 -5.00 5.74
N SER A 72 13.14 -5.91 6.64
CA SER A 72 12.40 -7.15 6.33
C SER A 72 10.88 -6.99 6.51
N SER A 73 10.39 -5.79 6.78
CA SER A 73 8.96 -5.49 6.91
C SER A 73 8.65 -4.09 6.41
N VAL A 74 7.39 -3.88 6.01
CA VAL A 74 6.90 -2.57 5.57
C VAL A 74 5.50 -2.32 6.17
N PRO A 75 5.18 -1.09 6.59
CA PRO A 75 3.83 -0.75 7.01
C PRO A 75 2.86 -0.83 5.84
N CYS A 76 1.75 -1.53 6.06
CA CYS A 76 0.70 -1.75 5.09
C CYS A 76 -0.67 -1.42 5.69
N LEU A 77 -1.50 -0.70 4.94
CA LEU A 77 -2.91 -0.52 5.21
C LEU A 77 -3.63 -1.84 4.93
N VAL A 78 -4.22 -2.45 5.96
CA VAL A 78 -4.94 -3.74 5.88
C VAL A 78 -6.46 -3.59 5.94
N THR A 79 -6.93 -2.42 6.33
CA THR A 79 -8.34 -2.03 6.43
C THR A 79 -8.43 -0.51 6.39
N GLY A 80 -9.41 0.04 5.69
CA GLY A 80 -9.66 1.48 5.68
C GLY A 80 -9.70 2.11 4.30
N GLY A 81 -9.48 3.42 4.25
CA GLY A 81 -9.55 4.23 3.04
C GLY A 81 -8.23 4.39 2.33
N TYR A 82 -8.26 4.32 1.00
CA TYR A 82 -7.13 4.72 0.16
C TYR A 82 -7.52 5.69 -0.95
N LEU A 83 -6.55 6.49 -1.40
CA LEU A 83 -6.71 7.36 -2.57
C LEU A 83 -6.34 6.60 -3.85
N ALA A 84 -7.31 6.32 -4.73
CA ALA A 84 -7.09 5.46 -5.89
C ALA A 84 -5.99 5.96 -6.85
N THR A 85 -5.80 7.27 -6.97
CA THR A 85 -4.72 7.87 -7.80
C THR A 85 -3.32 7.60 -7.27
N GLN A 86 -3.20 7.11 -6.03
CA GLN A 86 -1.95 6.78 -5.34
C GLN A 86 -1.78 5.28 -5.13
N VAL A 87 -2.62 4.44 -5.75
CA VAL A 87 -2.59 2.99 -5.60
C VAL A 87 -2.34 2.30 -6.93
N PHE A 88 -1.39 1.35 -6.91
CA PHE A 88 -0.84 0.73 -8.11
C PHE A 88 -0.78 -0.79 -7.98
N VAL A 89 -1.00 -1.47 -9.09
CA VAL A 89 -0.67 -2.89 -9.30
C VAL A 89 0.53 -2.95 -10.22
N GLY A 90 1.67 -3.41 -9.69
CA GLY A 90 2.96 -3.28 -10.37
C GLY A 90 3.33 -1.81 -10.59
N ASN A 91 3.35 -1.37 -11.85
CA ASN A 91 3.60 0.02 -12.25
C ASN A 91 2.36 0.72 -12.84
N ALA A 92 1.21 0.05 -12.88
CA ALA A 92 -0.02 0.58 -13.45
C ALA A 92 -0.99 1.04 -12.35
N PRO A 93 -1.73 2.14 -12.55
CA PRO A 93 -2.86 2.48 -11.69
C PRO A 93 -3.89 1.36 -11.64
N ILE A 94 -4.58 1.22 -10.51
CA ILE A 94 -5.65 0.22 -10.38
C ILE A 94 -6.84 0.53 -11.30
N ASN A 95 -7.45 -0.52 -11.86
CA ASN A 95 -8.70 -0.45 -12.61
C ASN A 95 -9.93 -0.76 -11.73
N GLU A 96 -11.12 -0.64 -12.30
CA GLU A 96 -12.39 -0.81 -11.56
C GLU A 96 -12.55 -2.22 -10.95
N ALA A 97 -12.20 -3.27 -11.69
CA ALA A 97 -12.27 -4.65 -11.19
C ALA A 97 -11.31 -4.87 -10.00
N GLN A 98 -10.13 -4.24 -10.03
CA GLN A 98 -9.16 -4.29 -8.94
C GLN A 98 -9.63 -3.50 -7.71
N LYS A 99 -10.30 -2.36 -7.90
CA LYS A 99 -10.95 -1.62 -6.80
C LYS A 99 -11.99 -2.46 -6.09
N LEU A 100 -12.85 -3.17 -6.83
CA LEU A 100 -13.84 -4.08 -6.23
C LEU A 100 -13.17 -5.21 -5.42
N THR A 101 -12.03 -5.71 -5.90
CA THR A 101 -11.26 -6.74 -5.19
C THR A 101 -10.64 -6.19 -3.89
N LEU A 102 -10.17 -4.93 -3.90
CA LEU A 102 -9.70 -4.23 -2.71
C LEU A 102 -10.85 -4.01 -1.70
N MET A 103 -12.03 -3.63 -2.16
CA MET A 103 -13.23 -3.49 -1.32
C MET A 103 -13.62 -4.80 -0.64
N ALA A 104 -13.52 -5.93 -1.36
CA ALA A 104 -13.71 -7.26 -0.76
C ALA A 104 -12.66 -7.57 0.34
N SER A 105 -11.49 -6.93 0.28
CA SER A 105 -10.46 -6.95 1.33
C SER A 105 -10.64 -5.87 2.41
N ILE A 106 -11.77 -5.16 2.44
CA ILE A 106 -12.10 -4.09 3.40
C ILE A 106 -11.19 -2.85 3.21
N LEU A 107 -10.74 -2.63 1.98
CA LEU A 107 -10.00 -1.45 1.54
C LEU A 107 -10.91 -0.65 0.60
N PHE A 108 -11.27 0.55 0.99
CA PHE A 108 -12.26 1.37 0.29
C PHE A 108 -11.57 2.54 -0.40
N GLU A 109 -12.01 2.84 -1.61
CA GLU A 109 -11.66 4.11 -2.23
C GLU A 109 -12.27 5.25 -1.39
N GLY A 110 -11.41 6.13 -0.87
CA GLY A 110 -11.88 7.36 -0.24
C GLY A 110 -12.06 8.46 -1.28
N GLN A 111 -12.98 9.37 -0.96
CA GLN A 111 -13.31 10.55 -1.76
C GLN A 111 -12.32 11.69 -1.50
#